data_AF-A0A4R8PXW5-F1
#
_entry.id   AF-A0A4R8PXW5-F1
#
_cell.length_a   1.000
_cell.length_b   1.000
_cell.length_c   1.000
_cell.angle_alpha   90.00
_cell.angle_beta   90.00
_cell.angle_gamma   90.00
#
_symmetry.space_group_name_H-M   'P 1'
#
loop_
_entity.id
_entity.type
_entity.pdbx_description
1 polymer ?
#
loop_
_entity_poly.entity_id
_entity_poly.type
_entity_poly.pdbx_seq_one_letter_code
_entity_poly.pdbx_strand_id
1 'polypeptide(L)'
;MLMPGVFVELERKRLLSFVERVLDDFVLRADHLENEPWDPATRMNTEETHKYLSLCLRSRSLIDHIKAVKRQLAKFSEELDVVAEEMRLREDNVNREKEQVIAEVGREMKKRIRDVMDEFNDKMDDCNMVICNTSLAMQTVWNHIARQDSKTNTDISKANAAIAWETKHESAQMRTIALLTMIYLPLSSVAAIFSMDMFNWEANAGESVVSKHIWLFAALSAGLTMITLVAWFLGTRRAKRMTRKSKKWYDAPERQNSLEV
;
A
#
# COMPACT_ATOMS: atom_id res chain seq x y z
N MET A 1 -39.50 48.58 25.84
CA MET A 1 -38.61 47.40 25.86
C MET A 1 -39.14 46.33 24.89
N LEU A 2 -38.93 46.52 23.57
CA LEU A 2 -39.43 45.63 22.49
C LEU A 2 -38.31 44.83 21.79
N MET A 3 -37.05 45.01 22.23
CA MET A 3 -35.87 44.43 21.58
C MET A 3 -35.68 42.91 21.72
N PRO A 4 -36.09 42.23 22.82
CA PRO A 4 -35.82 40.80 22.96
C PRO A 4 -36.60 39.94 21.95
N GLY A 5 -37.88 40.24 21.71
CA GLY A 5 -38.74 39.44 20.83
C GLY A 5 -38.32 39.48 19.36
N VAL A 6 -37.90 40.65 18.87
CA VAL A 6 -37.42 40.82 17.49
C VAL A 6 -36.08 40.12 17.28
N PHE A 7 -35.20 40.16 18.27
CA PHE A 7 -33.90 39.47 18.22
C PHE A 7 -34.08 37.94 18.19
N VAL A 8 -34.99 37.42 19.02
CA VAL A 8 -35.33 35.99 19.05
C VAL A 8 -35.96 35.53 17.73
N GLU A 9 -36.84 36.32 17.11
CA GLU A 9 -37.41 35.99 15.78
C GLU A 9 -36.37 36.02 14.66
N LEU A 10 -35.46 36.99 14.67
CA LEU A 10 -34.37 37.09 13.69
C LEU A 10 -33.40 35.93 13.80
N GLU A 11 -33.04 35.55 15.02
CA GLU A 11 -32.14 34.43 15.28
C GLU A 11 -32.79 33.09 14.92
N ARG A 12 -34.10 32.94 15.17
CA ARG A 12 -34.92 31.82 14.71
C ARG A 12 -34.91 31.67 13.19
N LYS A 13 -35.16 32.74 12.44
CA LYS A 13 -35.12 32.72 10.97
C LYS A 13 -33.73 32.38 10.44
N ARG A 14 -32.68 32.87 11.09
CA ARG A 14 -31.29 32.58 10.72
C ARG A 14 -30.91 31.11 10.98
N LEU A 15 -31.37 30.54 12.08
CA LEU A 15 -31.17 29.13 12.42
C LEU A 15 -31.93 28.22 11.44
N LEU A 16 -33.23 28.45 11.22
CA LEU A 16 -34.03 27.65 10.28
C LEU A 16 -33.46 27.66 8.86
N SER A 17 -33.09 28.83 8.34
CA SER A 17 -32.50 28.96 6.99
C SER A 17 -31.05 28.49 6.90
N PHE A 18 -30.35 28.30 8.03
CA PHE A 18 -29.06 27.62 8.06
C PHE A 18 -29.26 26.11 8.05
N VAL A 19 -30.21 25.60 8.83
CA VAL A 19 -30.55 24.17 8.90
C VAL A 19 -31.09 23.64 7.57
N GLU A 20 -32.03 24.34 6.92
CA GLU A 20 -32.54 23.96 5.59
C GLU A 20 -31.43 23.89 4.54
N ARG A 21 -30.49 24.85 4.53
CA ARG A 21 -29.36 24.82 3.57
C ARG A 21 -28.41 23.66 3.81
N VAL A 22 -28.18 23.31 5.08
CA VAL A 22 -27.34 22.16 5.44
C VAL A 22 -28.05 20.85 5.08
N LEU A 23 -29.38 20.77 5.27
CA LEU A 23 -30.19 19.62 4.90
C LEU A 23 -30.29 19.45 3.37
N ASP A 24 -30.50 20.52 2.60
CA ASP A 24 -30.60 20.45 1.13
C ASP A 24 -29.26 20.05 0.48
N ASP A 25 -28.15 20.68 0.89
CA ASP A 25 -26.81 20.30 0.40
C ASP A 25 -26.44 18.86 0.80
N PHE A 26 -27.05 18.35 1.87
CA PHE A 26 -26.88 16.99 2.34
C PHE A 26 -27.74 15.98 1.57
N VAL A 27 -29.04 16.22 1.42
CA VAL A 27 -29.97 15.35 0.68
C VAL A 27 -29.51 15.22 -0.77
N LEU A 28 -29.14 16.31 -1.42
CA LEU A 28 -28.60 16.30 -2.78
C LEU A 28 -27.30 15.50 -2.91
N ARG A 29 -26.46 15.46 -1.87
CA ARG A 29 -25.20 14.69 -1.88
C ARG A 29 -25.40 13.24 -1.50
N ALA A 30 -26.27 12.94 -0.55
CA ALA A 30 -26.62 11.58 -0.16
C ALA A 30 -27.27 10.84 -1.33
N ASP A 31 -28.15 11.52 -2.08
CA ASP A 31 -28.79 10.96 -3.28
C ASP A 31 -27.77 10.69 -4.39
N HIS A 32 -26.72 11.51 -4.53
CA HIS A 32 -25.64 11.22 -5.48
C HIS A 32 -24.82 9.97 -5.10
N LEU A 33 -24.71 9.69 -3.80
CA LEU A 33 -23.96 8.57 -3.24
C LEU A 33 -24.73 7.25 -3.30
N GLU A 34 -26.06 7.30 -3.18
CA GLU A 34 -26.92 6.13 -3.24
C GLU A 34 -27.15 5.66 -4.68
N ASN A 35 -27.08 6.57 -5.65
CA ASN A 35 -27.35 6.28 -7.06
C ASN A 35 -26.10 5.88 -7.89
N GLU A 36 -24.89 5.89 -7.33
CA GLU A 36 -23.70 5.36 -8.01
C GLU A 36 -23.68 3.83 -7.90
N PRO A 37 -23.77 3.07 -9.02
CA PRO A 37 -23.77 1.62 -8.97
C PRO A 37 -22.43 1.11 -8.44
N TRP A 38 -22.43 0.58 -7.23
CA TRP A 38 -21.26 -0.06 -6.66
C TRP A 38 -21.01 -1.41 -7.36
N ASP A 39 -19.98 -1.47 -8.20
CA ASP A 39 -19.51 -2.73 -8.81
C ASP A 39 -18.32 -3.32 -8.02
N PRO A 40 -18.51 -4.43 -7.28
CA PRO A 40 -17.44 -5.10 -6.54
C PRO A 40 -16.35 -5.74 -7.41
N ALA A 41 -16.57 -5.85 -8.73
CA ALA A 41 -15.64 -6.49 -9.66
C ALA A 41 -14.60 -5.51 -10.24
N THR A 42 -14.80 -4.19 -10.11
CA THR A 42 -13.86 -3.22 -10.65
C THR A 42 -12.59 -3.22 -9.80
N ARG A 43 -11.45 -3.45 -10.47
CA ARG A 43 -10.14 -3.45 -9.84
C ARG A 43 -9.88 -2.06 -9.27
N MET A 44 -10.08 -1.90 -7.97
CA MET A 44 -10.11 -0.60 -7.31
C MET A 44 -8.84 0.19 -7.60
N ASN A 45 -8.98 1.20 -8.46
CA ASN A 45 -7.85 2.03 -8.84
C ASN A 45 -7.51 2.97 -7.68
N THR A 46 -6.31 3.56 -7.68
CA THR A 46 -5.91 4.54 -6.65
C THR A 46 -6.93 5.69 -6.55
N GLU A 47 -7.53 6.07 -7.68
CA GLU A 47 -8.56 7.10 -7.79
C GLU A 47 -9.87 6.72 -7.06
N GLU A 48 -10.37 5.50 -7.24
CA GLU A 48 -11.58 5.04 -6.54
C GLU A 48 -11.36 4.91 -5.04
N THR A 49 -10.19 4.41 -4.65
CA THR A 49 -9.75 4.36 -3.23
C THR A 49 -9.79 5.75 -2.60
N HIS A 50 -9.31 6.78 -3.32
CA HIS A 50 -9.40 8.17 -2.89
C HIS A 50 -10.83 8.68 -2.79
N LYS A 51 -11.72 8.31 -3.72
CA LYS A 51 -13.15 8.66 -3.65
C LYS A 51 -13.80 8.12 -2.38
N TYR A 52 -13.65 6.83 -2.07
CA TYR A 52 -14.20 6.23 -0.84
C TYR A 52 -13.62 6.84 0.44
N LEU A 53 -12.31 7.10 0.47
CA LEU A 53 -11.70 7.77 1.61
C LEU A 53 -12.25 9.19 1.80
N SER A 54 -12.39 9.94 0.70
CA SER A 54 -12.93 11.31 0.71
C SER A 54 -14.37 11.34 1.20
N LEU A 55 -15.17 10.34 0.81
CA LEU A 55 -16.54 10.16 1.28
C LEU A 55 -16.58 9.94 2.80
N CYS A 56 -15.81 8.98 3.32
CA CYS A 56 -15.76 8.70 4.76
C CYS A 56 -15.31 9.92 5.57
N LEU A 57 -14.29 10.65 5.11
CA LEU A 57 -13.81 11.86 5.76
C LEU A 57 -14.88 12.96 5.75
N ARG A 58 -15.59 13.13 4.63
CA ARG A 58 -16.65 14.12 4.48
C ARG A 58 -17.83 13.82 5.40
N SER A 59 -18.29 12.57 5.45
CA SER A 59 -19.35 12.13 6.37
C SER A 59 -18.96 12.33 7.83
N ARG A 60 -17.69 12.10 8.18
CA ARG A 60 -17.20 12.33 9.56
C ARG A 60 -17.19 13.80 9.94
N SER A 61 -16.66 14.67 9.07
CA SER A 61 -16.69 16.12 9.28
C SER A 61 -18.11 16.63 9.45
N LEU A 62 -19.06 16.08 8.70
CA LEU A 62 -20.46 16.46 8.79
C LEU A 62 -21.07 16.07 10.14
N ILE A 63 -20.84 14.84 10.61
CA ILE A 63 -21.30 14.40 11.94
C ILE A 63 -20.79 15.36 13.02
N ASP A 64 -19.54 15.81 12.92
CA ASP A 64 -18.96 16.75 13.88
C ASP A 64 -19.67 18.12 13.84
N HIS A 65 -20.01 18.62 12.64
CA HIS A 65 -20.78 19.85 12.48
C HIS A 65 -22.21 19.72 13.03
N ILE A 66 -22.92 18.64 12.71
CA ILE A 66 -24.28 18.40 13.22
C ILE A 66 -24.24 18.28 14.76
N LYS A 67 -23.23 17.62 15.33
CA LYS A 67 -23.04 17.53 16.79
C LYS A 67 -22.85 18.91 17.42
N ALA A 68 -22.09 19.80 16.78
CA ALA A 68 -21.89 21.15 17.27
C ALA A 68 -23.20 21.95 17.27
N VAL A 69 -23.98 21.88 16.18
CA VAL A 69 -25.28 22.56 16.08
C VAL A 69 -26.27 22.02 17.10
N LYS A 70 -26.37 20.69 17.26
CA LYS A 70 -27.23 20.06 18.28
C LYS A 70 -26.88 20.55 19.69
N ARG A 71 -25.59 20.66 20.03
CA ARG A 71 -25.15 21.19 21.33
C ARG A 71 -25.58 22.65 21.53
N GLN A 72 -25.54 23.48 20.48
CA GLN A 72 -26.00 24.86 20.56
C GLN A 72 -27.52 24.94 20.74
N LEU A 73 -28.29 24.13 20.01
CA LEU A 73 -29.75 24.04 20.17
C LEU A 73 -30.16 23.55 21.56
N ALA A 74 -29.42 22.59 22.13
CA ALA A 74 -29.67 22.11 23.48
C ALA A 74 -29.48 23.22 24.53
N LYS A 75 -28.38 23.98 24.44
CA LYS A 75 -28.14 25.14 25.33
C LYS A 75 -29.24 26.20 25.20
N PHE A 76 -29.64 26.50 23.98
CA PHE A 76 -30.71 27.46 23.73
C PHE A 76 -32.06 26.99 24.29
N SER A 77 -32.36 25.69 24.20
CA SER A 77 -33.54 25.11 24.86
C SER A 77 -33.48 25.22 26.38
N GLU A 78 -32.29 25.14 26.99
CA GLU A 78 -32.10 25.30 28.43
C GLU A 78 -32.26 26.76 28.86
N GLU A 79 -31.76 27.71 28.09
CA GLU A 79 -31.97 29.14 28.33
C GLU A 79 -33.46 29.54 28.22
N LEU A 80 -34.21 28.94 27.28
CA LEU A 80 -35.66 29.12 27.20
C LEU A 80 -36.40 28.64 28.46
N ASP A 81 -35.91 27.59 29.14
CA ASP A 81 -36.49 27.12 30.40
C ASP A 81 -36.23 28.11 31.54
N VAL A 82 -35.02 28.67 31.63
CA VAL A 82 -34.67 29.70 32.62
C VAL A 82 -35.53 30.95 32.43
N VAL A 83 -35.68 31.42 31.19
CA VAL A 83 -36.50 32.59 30.84
C VAL A 83 -37.99 32.34 31.14
N ALA A 84 -38.48 31.12 30.92
CA ALA A 84 -39.85 30.75 31.26
C ALA A 84 -40.09 30.74 32.79
N GLU A 85 -39.12 30.28 33.58
CA GLU A 85 -39.20 30.28 35.05
C GLU A 85 -39.02 31.69 35.65
N GLU A 86 -38.14 32.54 35.11
CA GLU A 86 -38.01 33.94 35.55
C GLU A 86 -39.30 34.74 35.31
N MET A 87 -40.00 34.51 34.20
CA MET A 87 -41.30 35.12 33.96
C MET A 87 -42.37 34.63 34.95
N ARG A 88 -42.32 33.36 35.37
CA ARG A 88 -43.25 32.83 36.38
C ARG A 88 -43.08 33.47 37.76
N LEU A 89 -41.85 33.84 38.13
CA LEU A 89 -41.54 34.43 39.44
C LEU A 89 -41.89 35.93 39.55
N ARG A 90 -42.10 36.62 38.43
CA ARG A 90 -42.34 38.08 38.36
C ARG A 90 -43.84 38.44 38.37
N GLU A 91 -44.58 37.81 39.28
CA GLU A 91 -46.04 37.83 39.36
C GLU A 91 -46.58 39.20 39.87
N ASP A 92 -46.66 40.20 38.99
CA ASP A 92 -47.44 41.44 39.21
C ASP A 92 -48.79 41.35 38.47
N ASN A 93 -49.88 41.45 39.23
CA ASN A 93 -51.29 41.10 38.91
C ASN A 93 -51.94 41.73 37.66
N VAL A 94 -51.25 42.52 36.85
CA VAL A 94 -51.86 43.39 35.80
C VAL A 94 -51.73 42.80 34.38
N ASN A 95 -50.91 41.77 34.12
CA ASN A 95 -50.57 41.37 32.74
C ASN A 95 -50.63 39.85 32.42
N ARG A 96 -51.56 39.12 33.05
CA ARG A 96 -51.74 37.65 32.88
C ARG A 96 -51.91 37.18 31.44
N GLU A 97 -52.56 37.97 30.57
CA GLU A 97 -52.88 37.56 29.19
C GLU A 97 -51.63 37.52 28.29
N LYS A 98 -50.76 38.53 28.37
CA LYS A 98 -49.49 38.54 27.61
C LYS A 98 -48.52 37.48 28.09
N GLU A 99 -48.54 37.18 29.38
CA GLU A 99 -47.65 36.20 30.01
C GLU A 99 -48.03 34.77 29.61
N GLN A 100 -49.34 34.47 29.51
CA GLN A 100 -49.83 33.21 28.94
C GLN A 100 -49.43 33.04 27.47
N VAL A 101 -49.51 34.11 26.67
CA VAL A 101 -49.09 34.08 25.26
C VAL A 101 -47.59 33.83 25.14
N ILE A 102 -46.75 34.49 25.94
CA ILE A 102 -45.30 34.30 25.90
C ILE A 102 -44.90 32.90 26.39
N ALA A 103 -45.54 32.39 27.45
CA ALA A 103 -45.32 31.04 27.94
C ALA A 103 -45.73 29.97 26.91
N GLU A 104 -46.84 30.18 26.19
CA GLU A 104 -47.29 29.28 25.13
C GLU A 104 -46.32 29.28 23.94
N VAL A 105 -45.86 30.46 23.51
CA VAL A 105 -44.85 30.59 22.45
C VAL A 105 -43.53 29.92 22.87
N GLY A 106 -43.10 30.06 24.12
CA GLY A 106 -41.91 29.39 24.65
C GLY A 106 -42.04 27.86 24.64
N ARG A 107 -43.19 27.33 25.04
CA ARG A 107 -43.48 25.88 24.99
C ARG A 107 -43.44 25.33 23.57
N GLU A 108 -44.09 26.03 22.63
CA GLU A 108 -44.13 25.65 21.22
C GLU A 108 -42.73 25.74 20.58
N MET A 109 -41.96 26.76 20.94
CA MET A 109 -40.57 26.91 20.50
C MET A 109 -39.67 25.78 21.00
N LYS A 110 -39.82 25.39 22.27
CA LYS A 110 -39.10 24.24 22.84
C LYS A 110 -39.45 22.93 22.13
N LYS A 111 -40.73 22.73 21.79
CA LYS A 111 -41.18 21.56 21.03
C LYS A 111 -40.48 21.49 19.67
N ARG A 112 -40.49 22.59 18.91
CA ARG A 112 -39.82 22.66 17.60
C ARG A 112 -38.31 22.45 17.68
N ILE A 113 -37.65 22.98 18.70
CA ILE A 113 -36.20 22.76 18.90
C ILE A 113 -35.91 21.27 19.15
N ARG A 114 -36.73 20.59 19.95
CA ARG A 114 -36.61 19.14 20.13
C ARG A 114 -36.81 18.37 18.84
N ASP A 115 -37.86 18.70 18.09
CA ASP A 115 -38.14 18.05 16.80
C ASP A 115 -36.93 18.17 15.85
N VAL A 116 -36.31 19.36 15.77
CA VAL A 116 -35.08 19.59 14.97
C VAL A 116 -33.87 18.82 15.51
N MET A 117 -33.71 18.70 16.83
CA MET A 117 -32.63 17.91 17.42
C MET A 117 -32.79 16.41 17.16
N ASP A 118 -34.02 15.93 17.07
CA ASP A 118 -34.33 14.54 16.75
C ASP A 118 -34.07 14.27 15.26
N GLU A 119 -34.52 15.16 14.37
CA GLU A 119 -34.19 15.09 12.93
C GLU A 119 -32.67 15.07 12.68
N PHE A 120 -31.88 15.83 13.46
CA PHE A 120 -30.43 15.77 13.38
C PHE A 120 -29.82 14.45 13.87
N ASN A 121 -30.46 13.74 14.79
CA ASN A 121 -30.00 12.41 15.20
C ASN A 121 -30.23 11.42 14.07
N ASP A 122 -31.42 11.45 13.46
CA ASP A 122 -31.74 10.59 12.31
C ASP A 122 -30.72 10.82 11.18
N LYS A 123 -30.36 12.07 10.91
CA LYS A 123 -29.32 12.40 9.90
C LYS A 123 -27.91 11.98 10.29
N MET A 124 -27.57 11.95 11.58
CA MET A 124 -26.29 11.36 12.01
C MET A 124 -26.27 9.85 11.79
N ASP A 125 -27.40 9.18 12.01
CA ASP A 125 -27.53 7.73 11.82
C ASP A 125 -27.41 7.36 10.34
N ASP A 126 -28.02 8.14 9.44
CA ASP A 126 -27.81 8.03 7.99
C ASP A 126 -26.30 8.13 7.65
N CYS A 127 -25.59 9.13 8.20
CA CYS A 127 -24.15 9.30 7.96
C CYS A 127 -23.32 8.12 8.50
N ASN A 128 -23.66 7.61 9.69
CA ASN A 128 -23.00 6.45 10.28
C ASN A 128 -23.21 5.20 9.42
N MET A 129 -24.43 5.00 8.90
CA MET A 129 -24.74 3.90 7.99
C MET A 129 -23.89 3.97 6.71
N VAL A 130 -23.76 5.14 6.07
CA VAL A 130 -22.92 5.32 4.88
C VAL A 130 -21.46 4.98 5.17
N ILE A 131 -20.91 5.42 6.31
CA ILE A 131 -19.53 5.08 6.73
C ILE A 131 -19.38 3.57 6.92
N CYS A 132 -20.32 2.92 7.61
CA CYS A 132 -20.30 1.47 7.84
C CYS A 132 -20.38 0.68 6.53
N ASN A 133 -21.33 1.01 5.66
CA ASN A 133 -21.50 0.35 4.36
C ASN A 133 -20.26 0.51 3.49
N THR A 134 -19.71 1.73 3.42
CA THR A 134 -18.47 2.01 2.67
C THR A 134 -17.29 1.21 3.23
N SER A 135 -17.13 1.17 4.56
CA SER A 135 -16.06 0.41 5.20
C SER A 135 -16.18 -1.09 4.93
N LEU A 136 -17.39 -1.64 4.96
CA LEU A 136 -17.63 -3.05 4.67
C LEU A 136 -17.29 -3.39 3.23
N ALA A 137 -17.79 -2.60 2.27
CA ALA A 137 -17.45 -2.73 0.86
C ALA A 137 -15.93 -2.70 0.65
N MET A 138 -15.25 -1.71 1.25
CA MET A 138 -13.80 -1.55 1.18
C MET A 138 -13.04 -2.78 1.68
N GLN A 139 -13.45 -3.37 2.81
CA GLN A 139 -12.82 -4.57 3.37
C GLN A 139 -12.91 -5.77 2.42
N THR A 140 -14.06 -5.97 1.77
CA THR A 140 -14.24 -7.08 0.83
C THR A 140 -13.31 -6.93 -0.39
N VAL A 141 -13.20 -5.72 -0.92
CA VAL A 141 -12.30 -5.39 -2.04
C VAL A 141 -10.84 -5.59 -1.64
N TRP A 142 -10.42 -5.11 -0.46
CA TRP A 142 -9.05 -5.34 0.05
C TRP A 142 -8.72 -6.82 0.23
N ASN A 143 -9.65 -7.61 0.77
CA ASN A 143 -9.44 -9.05 0.91
C ASN A 143 -9.28 -9.73 -0.47
N HIS A 144 -10.08 -9.30 -1.46
CA HIS A 144 -9.97 -9.78 -2.82
C HIS A 144 -8.61 -9.44 -3.45
N ILE A 145 -8.16 -8.18 -3.34
CA ILE A 145 -6.85 -7.72 -3.83
C ILE A 145 -5.73 -8.50 -3.16
N ALA A 146 -5.75 -8.62 -1.82
CA ALA A 146 -4.73 -9.37 -1.08
C ALA A 146 -4.67 -10.84 -1.51
N ARG A 147 -5.82 -11.47 -1.77
CA ARG A 147 -5.88 -12.85 -2.26
C ARG A 147 -5.33 -12.97 -3.68
N GLN A 148 -5.60 -12.00 -4.54
CA GLN A 148 -5.06 -11.97 -5.90
C GLN A 148 -3.55 -11.73 -5.89
N ASP A 149 -3.06 -10.80 -5.09
CA ASP A 149 -1.62 -10.50 -4.92
C ASP A 149 -0.86 -11.69 -4.33
N SER A 150 -1.49 -12.44 -3.41
CA SER A 150 -0.92 -13.69 -2.92
C SER A 150 -0.75 -14.71 -4.06
N LYS A 151 -1.76 -14.88 -4.91
CA LYS A 151 -1.68 -15.78 -6.07
C LYS A 151 -0.59 -15.34 -7.05
N THR A 152 -0.57 -14.06 -7.45
CA THR A 152 0.44 -13.54 -8.38
C THR A 152 1.84 -13.68 -7.80
N ASN A 153 2.05 -13.42 -6.51
CA ASN A 153 3.33 -13.60 -5.85
C ASN A 153 3.75 -15.09 -5.83
N THR A 154 2.82 -16.01 -5.57
CA THR A 154 3.12 -17.45 -5.67
C THR A 154 3.49 -17.87 -7.10
N ASP A 155 2.82 -17.32 -8.11
CA ASP A 155 3.11 -17.64 -9.51
C ASP A 155 4.43 -17.02 -9.98
N ILE A 156 4.76 -15.80 -9.53
CA ILE A 156 6.08 -15.19 -9.71
C ILE A 156 7.17 -16.04 -9.04
N SER A 157 6.93 -16.52 -7.82
CA SER A 157 7.87 -17.41 -7.12
C SER A 157 8.11 -18.71 -7.91
N LYS A 158 7.05 -19.33 -8.45
CA LYS A 158 7.17 -20.51 -9.33
C LYS A 158 7.94 -20.20 -10.61
N ALA A 159 7.65 -19.06 -11.25
CA ALA A 159 8.37 -18.62 -12.45
C ALA A 159 9.86 -18.38 -12.16
N ASN A 160 10.18 -17.74 -11.05
CA ASN A 160 11.56 -17.54 -10.59
C ASN A 160 12.26 -18.87 -10.29
N ALA A 161 11.56 -19.83 -9.70
CA ALA A 161 12.10 -21.17 -9.48
C ALA A 161 12.40 -21.89 -10.80
N ALA A 162 11.52 -21.76 -11.80
CA ALA A 162 11.74 -22.28 -13.14
C ALA A 162 12.94 -21.59 -13.82
N ILE A 163 13.02 -20.26 -13.79
CA ILE A 163 14.16 -19.49 -14.31
C ILE A 163 15.45 -19.93 -13.62
N ALA A 164 15.48 -20.05 -12.29
CA ALA A 164 16.66 -20.49 -11.57
C ALA A 164 17.10 -21.92 -11.95
N TRP A 165 16.14 -22.79 -12.27
CA TRP A 165 16.44 -24.14 -12.78
C TRP A 165 17.08 -24.08 -14.17
N GLU A 166 16.53 -23.28 -15.09
CA GLU A 166 17.09 -23.06 -16.43
C GLU A 166 18.47 -22.39 -16.38
N THR A 167 18.64 -21.34 -15.58
CA THR A 167 19.93 -20.66 -15.36
C THR A 167 21.00 -21.60 -14.79
N LYS A 168 20.60 -22.56 -13.94
CA LYS A 168 21.53 -23.59 -13.45
C LYS A 168 22.01 -24.50 -14.58
N HIS A 169 21.15 -24.80 -15.57
CA HIS A 169 21.54 -25.54 -16.77
C HIS A 169 22.44 -24.70 -17.68
N GLU A 170 22.10 -23.43 -17.91
CA GLU A 170 22.89 -22.47 -18.68
C GLU A 170 24.30 -22.28 -18.08
N SER A 171 24.41 -22.28 -16.74
CA SER A 171 25.70 -22.24 -16.02
C SER A 171 26.62 -23.43 -16.35
N ALA A 172 26.07 -24.58 -16.76
CA ALA A 172 26.87 -25.71 -17.20
C ALA A 172 27.54 -25.45 -18.56
N GLN A 173 26.82 -24.80 -19.49
CA GLN A 173 27.38 -24.39 -20.78
C GLN A 173 28.46 -23.32 -20.61
N MET A 174 28.25 -22.35 -19.72
CA MET A 174 29.26 -21.32 -19.41
C MET A 174 30.58 -21.92 -18.91
N ARG A 175 30.50 -23.00 -18.11
CA ARG A 175 31.70 -23.73 -17.65
C ARG A 175 32.44 -24.43 -18.79
N THR A 176 31.73 -24.96 -19.78
CA THR A 176 32.34 -25.61 -20.94
C THR A 176 33.10 -24.60 -21.81
N ILE A 177 32.52 -23.42 -22.07
CA ILE A 177 33.22 -22.36 -22.82
C ILE A 177 34.48 -21.90 -22.08
N ALA A 178 34.39 -21.68 -20.77
CA ALA A 178 35.55 -21.32 -19.95
C ALA A 178 36.64 -22.40 -19.94
N LEU A 179 36.27 -23.68 -19.99
CA LEU A 179 37.22 -24.77 -20.14
C LEU A 179 37.96 -24.72 -21.49
N LEU A 180 37.22 -24.46 -22.57
CA LEU A 180 37.82 -24.34 -23.90
C LEU A 180 38.83 -23.19 -23.96
N THR A 181 38.49 -22.01 -23.44
CA THR A 181 39.43 -20.86 -23.43
C THR A 181 40.66 -21.13 -22.57
N MET A 182 40.46 -21.80 -21.43
CA MET A 182 41.52 -22.17 -20.51
C MET A 182 42.54 -23.16 -21.11
N ILE A 183 42.11 -24.04 -22.03
CA ILE A 183 42.99 -24.96 -22.79
C ILE A 183 43.57 -24.27 -24.03
N TYR A 184 42.77 -23.44 -24.71
CA TYR A 184 43.17 -22.77 -25.94
C TYR A 184 44.26 -21.73 -25.72
N LEU A 185 44.18 -20.92 -24.66
CA LEU A 185 45.18 -19.90 -24.35
C LEU A 185 46.62 -20.47 -24.31
N PRO A 186 46.93 -21.48 -23.47
CA PRO A 186 48.28 -22.01 -23.38
C PRO A 186 48.72 -22.71 -24.68
N LEU A 187 47.81 -23.41 -25.36
CA LEU A 187 48.11 -24.06 -26.63
C LEU A 187 48.45 -23.06 -27.73
N SER A 188 47.70 -21.95 -27.80
CA SER A 188 47.94 -20.86 -28.74
C SER A 188 49.24 -20.12 -28.46
N SER A 189 49.60 -19.91 -27.18
CA SER A 189 50.90 -19.33 -26.82
C SER A 189 52.06 -20.21 -27.27
N VAL A 190 51.95 -21.53 -27.10
CA VAL A 190 52.94 -22.49 -27.60
C VAL A 190 53.02 -22.39 -29.13
N ALA A 191 51.90 -22.43 -29.85
CA ALA A 191 51.89 -22.33 -31.31
C ALA A 191 52.52 -21.02 -31.83
N ALA A 192 52.26 -19.88 -31.18
CA ALA A 192 52.84 -18.59 -31.55
C ALA A 192 54.36 -18.56 -31.36
N ILE A 193 54.87 -19.14 -30.27
CA ILE A 193 56.32 -19.25 -30.01
C ILE A 193 56.99 -20.18 -31.03
N PHE A 194 56.36 -21.33 -31.35
CA PHE A 194 56.82 -22.21 -32.44
C PHE A 194 56.82 -21.51 -33.81
N SER A 195 55.87 -20.59 -34.05
CA SER A 195 55.83 -19.81 -35.30
C SER A 195 56.95 -18.78 -35.42
N MET A 196 57.58 -18.38 -34.32
CA MET A 196 58.56 -17.28 -34.29
C MET A 196 60.01 -17.76 -34.11
N ASP A 197 60.24 -18.92 -33.48
CA ASP A 197 61.59 -19.34 -33.03
C ASP A 197 62.10 -20.66 -33.66
N MET A 198 61.23 -21.46 -34.29
CA MET A 198 61.59 -22.82 -34.75
C MET A 198 62.03 -22.95 -36.22
N PHE A 199 61.98 -21.88 -37.00
CA PHE A 199 62.43 -21.90 -38.40
C PHE A 199 63.56 -20.88 -38.61
N ASN A 200 64.81 -21.35 -38.48
CA ASN A 200 65.98 -20.59 -38.92
C ASN A 200 66.25 -20.90 -40.40
N TRP A 201 65.67 -20.09 -41.30
CA TRP A 201 65.83 -20.23 -42.75
C TRP A 201 67.23 -19.81 -43.27
N GLU A 202 68.13 -19.32 -42.40
CA GLU A 202 69.51 -18.89 -42.73
C GLU A 202 70.60 -19.90 -42.27
N ALA A 203 70.27 -21.18 -42.11
CA ALA A 203 71.26 -22.20 -41.76
C ALA A 203 72.16 -22.56 -42.98
N ASN A 204 73.46 -22.24 -42.90
CA ASN A 204 74.45 -22.64 -43.90
C ASN A 204 74.68 -24.16 -43.91
N ALA A 205 75.09 -24.68 -45.08
CA ALA A 205 75.21 -26.10 -45.38
C ALA A 205 76.02 -26.89 -44.32
N GLY A 206 75.30 -27.59 -43.44
CA GLY A 206 75.88 -28.54 -42.47
C GLY A 206 75.38 -28.39 -41.02
N GLU A 207 74.71 -27.30 -40.64
CA GLU A 207 74.16 -27.15 -39.29
C GLU A 207 72.67 -27.49 -39.19
N SER A 208 72.31 -28.12 -38.07
CA SER A 208 70.95 -28.60 -37.78
C SER A 208 69.96 -27.42 -37.76
N VAL A 209 69.05 -27.40 -38.73
CA VAL A 209 67.92 -26.45 -38.87
C VAL A 209 66.97 -26.49 -37.67
N VAL A 210 67.14 -27.47 -36.78
CA VAL A 210 66.30 -27.73 -35.62
C VAL A 210 67.14 -27.62 -34.35
N SER A 211 66.78 -26.68 -33.46
CA SER A 211 67.47 -26.44 -32.19
C SER A 211 67.31 -27.63 -31.23
N LYS A 212 68.40 -28.07 -30.60
CA LYS A 212 68.49 -29.21 -29.67
C LYS A 212 67.67 -29.03 -28.37
N HIS A 213 67.04 -27.87 -28.16
CA HIS A 213 66.32 -27.50 -26.94
C HIS A 213 64.79 -27.65 -26.99
N ILE A 214 64.23 -28.20 -28.09
CA ILE A 214 62.77 -28.42 -28.27
C ILE A 214 62.12 -29.17 -27.10
N TRP A 215 62.86 -30.07 -26.46
CA TRP A 215 62.32 -30.85 -25.34
C TRP A 215 61.98 -29.97 -24.13
N LEU A 216 62.71 -28.88 -23.89
CA LEU A 216 62.47 -27.94 -22.79
C LEU A 216 61.15 -27.17 -23.02
N PHE A 217 60.80 -26.91 -24.29
CA PHE A 217 59.53 -26.33 -24.69
C PHE A 217 58.36 -27.32 -24.59
N ALA A 218 58.56 -28.58 -24.99
CA ALA A 218 57.57 -29.63 -24.80
C ALA A 218 57.26 -29.83 -23.31
N ALA A 219 58.29 -29.80 -22.45
CA ALA A 219 58.14 -29.85 -21.00
C ALA A 219 57.42 -28.61 -20.43
N LEU A 220 57.75 -27.41 -20.91
CA LEU A 220 57.11 -26.16 -20.48
C LEU A 220 55.62 -26.12 -20.85
N SER A 221 55.29 -26.53 -22.08
CA SER A 221 53.92 -26.70 -22.59
C SER A 221 53.09 -27.69 -21.75
N ALA A 222 53.66 -28.86 -21.48
CA ALA A 222 53.03 -29.88 -20.64
C ALA A 222 52.86 -29.38 -19.20
N GLY A 223 53.84 -28.67 -18.66
CA GLY A 223 53.80 -28.04 -17.34
C GLY A 223 52.69 -27.00 -17.23
N LEU A 224 52.58 -26.09 -18.20
CA LEU A 224 51.53 -25.07 -18.23
C LEU A 224 50.14 -25.72 -18.29
N THR A 225 49.96 -26.71 -19.16
CA THR A 225 48.70 -27.46 -19.29
C THR A 225 48.32 -28.16 -17.98
N MET A 226 49.30 -28.78 -17.31
CA MET A 226 49.09 -29.46 -16.03
C MET A 226 48.72 -28.46 -14.91
N ILE A 227 49.38 -27.29 -14.86
CA ILE A 227 49.06 -26.23 -13.90
C ILE A 227 47.62 -25.75 -14.09
N THR A 228 47.19 -25.52 -15.34
CA THR A 228 45.85 -25.02 -15.61
C THR A 228 44.77 -26.05 -15.26
N LEU A 229 45.00 -27.34 -15.55
CA LEU A 229 44.11 -28.44 -15.12
C LEU A 229 44.02 -28.56 -13.59
N VAL A 230 45.16 -28.44 -12.89
CA VAL A 230 45.22 -28.49 -11.42
C VAL A 230 44.48 -27.30 -10.80
N ALA A 231 44.65 -26.09 -11.35
CA ALA A 231 43.94 -24.89 -10.89
C ALA A 231 42.41 -25.05 -11.03
N TRP A 232 41.93 -25.58 -12.15
CA TRP A 232 40.51 -25.88 -12.36
C TRP A 232 39.98 -26.93 -11.39
N PHE A 233 40.72 -28.03 -11.19
CA PHE A 233 40.32 -29.11 -10.30
C PHE A 233 40.23 -28.64 -8.84
N LEU A 234 41.17 -27.81 -8.39
CA LEU A 234 41.14 -27.21 -7.07
C LEU A 234 40.00 -26.19 -6.92
N GLY A 235 39.79 -25.34 -7.93
CA GLY A 235 38.70 -24.35 -7.95
C GLY A 235 37.32 -24.99 -7.90
N THR A 236 37.06 -26.00 -8.76
CA THR A 236 35.79 -26.74 -8.78
C THR A 236 35.56 -27.55 -7.50
N ARG A 237 36.61 -28.16 -6.91
CA ARG A 237 36.51 -28.83 -5.61
C ARG A 237 36.20 -27.85 -4.48
N ARG A 238 36.80 -26.66 -4.47
CA ARG A 238 36.57 -25.64 -3.44
C ARG A 238 35.14 -25.08 -3.54
N ALA A 239 34.66 -24.80 -4.75
CA ALA A 239 33.29 -24.36 -4.99
C ALA A 239 32.25 -25.42 -4.55
N LYS A 240 32.47 -26.71 -4.87
CA LYS A 240 31.61 -27.83 -4.43
C LYS A 240 31.57 -28.00 -2.91
N ARG A 241 32.67 -27.70 -2.20
CA ARG A 241 32.72 -27.78 -0.72
C ARG A 241 31.92 -26.66 -0.07
N MET A 242 31.94 -25.44 -0.61
CA MET A 242 31.17 -24.31 -0.08
C MET A 242 29.67 -24.49 -0.29
N THR A 243 29.23 -24.96 -1.46
CA THR A 243 27.81 -25.21 -1.73
C THR A 243 27.23 -26.33 -0.86
N ARG A 244 28.00 -27.38 -0.57
CA ARG A 244 27.58 -28.45 0.38
C ARG A 244 27.38 -27.95 1.81
N LYS A 245 28.24 -27.04 2.30
CA LYS A 245 28.08 -26.45 3.63
C LYS A 245 26.83 -25.57 3.71
N SER A 246 26.60 -24.75 2.68
CA SER A 246 25.41 -23.89 2.60
C SER A 246 24.11 -24.70 2.51
N LYS A 247 24.09 -25.76 1.68
CA LYS A 247 22.93 -26.66 1.57
C LYS A 247 22.64 -27.39 2.89
N LYS A 248 23.68 -27.87 3.59
CA LYS A 248 23.53 -28.50 4.91
C LYS A 248 23.03 -27.52 6.00
N TRP A 249 23.31 -26.22 5.86
CA TRP A 249 22.78 -25.15 6.71
C TRP A 249 21.30 -24.85 6.44
N TYR A 250 20.86 -24.97 5.18
CA TYR A 250 19.46 -24.80 4.78
C TYR A 250 18.57 -26.02 5.07
N ASP A 251 19.09 -27.24 4.84
CA ASP A 251 18.36 -28.51 5.05
C ASP A 251 18.36 -28.98 6.53
N ALA A 252 18.82 -28.16 7.48
CA ALA A 252 18.82 -28.51 8.90
C ALA A 252 17.37 -28.43 9.46
N PRO A 253 16.86 -29.49 10.10
CA PRO A 253 15.44 -29.63 10.47
C PRO A 253 14.95 -28.59 11.50
N GLU A 254 15.86 -27.90 12.17
CA GLU A 254 15.55 -26.93 13.24
C GLU A 254 14.91 -25.62 12.73
N ARG A 255 14.95 -25.35 11.41
CA ARG A 255 14.36 -24.13 10.81
C ARG A 255 13.10 -24.34 9.96
N GLN A 256 12.80 -25.55 9.50
CA GLN A 256 11.57 -25.80 8.74
C GLN A 256 10.31 -25.54 9.59
N ASN A 257 10.36 -25.83 10.89
CA ASN A 257 9.26 -25.54 11.83
C ASN A 257 9.11 -24.04 12.17
N SER A 258 10.08 -23.18 11.83
CA SER A 258 10.02 -21.74 12.11
C SER A 258 9.41 -20.90 10.99
N LEU A 259 9.12 -21.52 9.84
CA LEU A 259 8.49 -20.89 8.67
C LEU A 259 7.02 -21.29 8.49
N GLU A 260 6.50 -22.18 9.34
CA GLU A 260 5.10 -22.65 9.34
C GLU A 260 4.25 -22.08 10.50
N VAL A 261 4.72 -21.03 11.20
CA VAL A 261 3.96 -20.34 12.28
C VAL A 261 3.59 -18.93 11.85
#